data_AF-A0A8J4XHD5-F1
#
_entry.id   AF-A0A8J4XHD5-F1
#
_cell.length_a   1.000
_cell.length_b   1.000
_cell.length_c   1.000
_cell.angle_alpha   90.00
_cell.angle_beta   90.00
_cell.angle_gamma   90.00
#
_symmetry.space_group_name_H-M   'P 1'
#
loop_
_entity.id
_entity.type
_entity.pdbx_description
1 polymer ?
#
loop_
_entity_poly.entity_id
_entity_poly.type
_entity_poly.pdbx_seq_one_letter_code
_entity_poly.pdbx_strand_id
1 'polypeptide(L)'
;MIREEWEEQQRKERELQEKRQQEKRDREEAVQKLLDQAESQLENGGSWKNPDAPLDYGTEKDKANCPFFIKTGACRFGDRCSRKHDHPSSSSTLMVRGMFVTFAMEQSRRDDYDTDASLEYSEDEMRQQFLEFYDDVLPEFRNAGKVVQFKVSCNFEPHLRGNVYVQYETEDQCKEAFMMFNGRWYAGRQLQCEFSPVTKWKTAICDLLLHPQRQ
;
A
#
# COMPACT_ATOMS: atom_id res chain seq x y z
N MET A 1 13.75 -55.96 10.60
CA MET A 1 14.38 -54.65 10.36
C MET A 1 13.67 -53.84 9.28
N ILE A 2 13.90 -54.03 7.96
CA ILE A 2 13.33 -53.12 6.92
C ILE A 2 11.79 -53.16 6.81
N ARG A 3 11.16 -54.33 7.01
CA ARG A 3 9.69 -54.49 6.90
C ARG A 3 8.93 -53.89 8.10
N GLU A 4 9.48 -54.03 9.30
CA GLU A 4 8.89 -53.49 10.54
C GLU A 4 8.97 -51.96 10.57
N GLU A 5 10.07 -51.38 10.11
CA GLU A 5 10.23 -49.93 9.97
C GLU A 5 9.24 -49.34 8.95
N TRP A 6 9.01 -50.05 7.85
CA TRP A 6 8.01 -49.65 6.85
C TRP A 6 6.57 -49.74 7.38
N GLU A 7 6.23 -50.80 8.12
CA GLU A 7 4.92 -50.96 8.75
C GLU A 7 4.67 -49.90 9.84
N GLU A 8 5.71 -49.51 10.59
CA GLU A 8 5.64 -48.41 11.57
C GLU A 8 5.48 -47.03 10.93
N GLN A 9 6.19 -46.76 9.82
CA GLN A 9 5.98 -45.53 9.04
C GLN A 9 4.54 -45.44 8.52
N GLN A 10 4.01 -46.52 7.96
CA GLN A 10 2.64 -46.58 7.45
C GLN A 10 1.59 -46.40 8.56
N ARG A 11 1.89 -46.80 9.79
CA ARG A 11 1.02 -46.55 10.95
C ARG A 11 1.05 -45.08 11.36
N LYS A 12 2.24 -44.48 11.49
CA LYS A 12 2.40 -43.05 11.81
C LYS A 12 1.77 -42.14 10.77
N GLU A 13 1.86 -42.49 9.48
CA GLU A 13 1.28 -41.73 8.39
C GLU A 13 -0.26 -41.75 8.42
N ARG A 14 -0.87 -42.91 8.74
CA ARG A 14 -2.31 -43.03 8.93
C ARG A 14 -2.81 -42.25 10.14
N GLU A 15 -2.14 -42.36 11.29
CA GLU A 15 -2.47 -41.59 12.49
C GLU A 15 -2.38 -40.07 12.23
N LEU A 16 -1.38 -39.63 11.47
CA LEU A 16 -1.23 -38.23 11.08
C LEU A 16 -2.35 -37.76 10.13
N GLN A 17 -2.78 -38.60 9.18
CA GLN A 17 -3.91 -38.28 8.30
C GLN A 17 -5.22 -38.22 9.07
N GLU A 18 -5.48 -39.17 9.96
CA GLU A 18 -6.67 -39.18 10.82
C GLU A 18 -6.71 -37.93 11.72
N LYS A 19 -5.58 -37.55 12.31
CA LYS A 19 -5.48 -36.33 13.11
C LYS A 19 -5.79 -35.08 12.28
N ARG A 20 -5.24 -34.96 11.06
CA ARG A 20 -5.55 -33.83 10.16
C ARG A 20 -7.01 -33.80 9.74
N GLN A 21 -7.63 -34.96 9.50
CA GLN A 21 -9.04 -35.04 9.18
C GLN A 21 -9.91 -34.63 10.38
N GLN A 22 -9.52 -35.02 11.60
CA GLN A 22 -10.21 -34.60 12.81
C GLN A 22 -10.11 -33.09 13.01
N GLU A 23 -8.90 -32.51 12.91
CA GLU A 23 -8.69 -31.06 13.01
C GLU A 23 -9.49 -30.28 11.95
N LYS A 24 -9.61 -30.83 10.74
CA LYS A 24 -10.44 -30.24 9.67
C LYS A 24 -11.92 -30.28 10.03
N ARG A 25 -12.44 -31.42 10.51
CA ARG A 25 -13.84 -31.56 10.96
C ARG A 25 -14.14 -30.61 12.13
N ASP A 26 -13.28 -30.56 13.14
CA ASP A 26 -13.44 -29.69 14.30
C ASP A 26 -13.48 -28.21 13.87
N ARG A 27 -12.67 -27.83 12.87
CA ARG A 27 -12.66 -26.47 12.31
C ARG A 27 -13.94 -26.17 11.52
N GLU A 28 -14.42 -27.11 10.72
CA GLU A 28 -15.68 -26.99 9.96
C GLU A 28 -16.87 -26.84 10.91
N GLU A 29 -16.94 -27.65 11.97
CA GLU A 29 -17.97 -27.54 13.02
C GLU A 29 -17.91 -26.21 13.76
N ALA A 30 -16.71 -25.71 14.08
CA ALA A 30 -16.55 -24.41 14.74
C ALA A 30 -17.03 -23.25 13.86
N VAL A 31 -16.76 -23.30 12.55
CA VAL A 31 -17.26 -22.32 11.58
C VAL A 31 -18.78 -22.40 11.46
N GLN A 32 -19.35 -23.60 11.35
CA GLN A 32 -20.79 -23.79 11.26
C GLN A 32 -21.50 -23.22 12.48
N LYS A 33 -20.99 -23.50 13.69
CA LYS A 33 -21.55 -22.96 14.93
C LYS A 33 -21.52 -21.43 14.99
N LEU A 34 -20.49 -20.80 14.42
CA LEU A 34 -20.37 -19.34 14.31
C LEU A 34 -21.41 -18.76 13.36
N LEU A 35 -21.68 -19.45 12.24
CA LEU A 35 -22.72 -19.07 11.28
C LEU A 35 -24.12 -19.19 11.90
N ASP A 36 -24.42 -20.32 12.55
CA ASP A 36 -25.70 -20.54 13.23
C ASP A 36 -25.94 -19.48 14.34
N GLN A 37 -24.87 -19.13 15.08
CA GLN A 37 -24.94 -18.08 16.09
C GLN A 37 -25.23 -16.71 15.47
N ALA A 38 -24.66 -16.41 14.31
CA ALA A 38 -24.93 -15.17 13.59
C ALA A 38 -26.35 -15.13 13.01
N GLU A 39 -26.85 -16.25 12.47
CA GLU A 39 -28.25 -16.38 12.01
C GLU A 39 -29.25 -16.18 13.15
N SER A 40 -28.99 -16.74 14.33
CA SER A 40 -29.84 -16.53 15.50
C SER A 40 -29.91 -15.05 15.95
N GLN A 41 -28.87 -14.26 15.65
CA GLN A 41 -28.86 -12.81 15.91
C GLN A 41 -29.66 -12.02 14.88
N LEU A 42 -29.79 -12.52 13.64
CA LEU A 42 -30.68 -11.94 12.60
C LEU A 42 -32.15 -12.09 12.99
N GLU A 43 -32.54 -13.27 13.47
CA GLU A 43 -33.95 -13.58 13.80
C GLU A 43 -34.48 -12.73 14.98
N ASN A 44 -33.59 -12.29 15.88
CA ASN A 44 -33.93 -11.45 17.02
C ASN A 44 -34.00 -9.93 16.71
N GLY A 45 -33.98 -9.53 15.43
CA GLY A 45 -34.26 -8.14 15.02
C GLY A 45 -33.12 -7.15 15.30
N GLY A 46 -31.91 -7.61 15.56
CA GLY A 46 -30.74 -6.75 15.68
C GLY A 46 -30.30 -6.19 14.32
N SER A 47 -30.18 -4.87 14.19
CA SER A 47 -29.54 -4.24 13.02
C SER A 47 -28.10 -4.73 12.94
N TRP A 48 -27.77 -5.48 11.89
CA TRP A 48 -26.40 -5.88 11.61
C TRP A 48 -25.52 -4.65 11.45
N LYS A 49 -24.66 -4.43 12.44
CA LYS A 49 -23.55 -3.49 12.36
C LYS A 49 -22.32 -4.33 12.08
N ASN A 50 -21.59 -3.99 11.02
CA ASN A 50 -20.23 -4.49 10.87
C ASN A 50 -19.48 -4.13 12.16
N PRO A 51 -18.86 -5.10 12.88
CA PRO A 51 -18.13 -4.79 14.09
C PRO A 51 -17.13 -3.67 13.81
N ASP A 52 -17.07 -2.69 14.71
CA ASP A 52 -16.15 -1.56 14.57
C ASP A 52 -14.73 -2.10 14.40
N ALA A 53 -14.01 -1.54 13.42
CA ALA A 53 -12.63 -1.92 13.17
C ALA A 53 -11.84 -1.83 14.49
N PRO A 54 -11.01 -2.84 14.83
CA PRO A 54 -10.24 -2.83 16.08
C PRO A 54 -9.52 -1.49 16.26
N LEU A 55 -9.57 -0.93 17.48
CA LEU A 55 -9.00 0.39 17.81
C LEU A 55 -7.53 0.55 17.37
N ASP A 56 -6.80 -0.56 17.25
CA ASP A 56 -5.40 -0.58 16.86
C ASP A 56 -5.17 -0.62 15.34
N TYR A 57 -6.18 -0.85 14.50
CA TYR A 57 -6.03 -1.05 13.05
C TYR A 57 -5.31 0.12 12.36
N GLY A 58 -4.23 -0.17 11.64
CA GLY A 58 -3.40 0.84 10.97
C GLY A 58 -2.51 1.68 11.89
N THR A 59 -2.42 1.33 13.17
CA THR A 59 -1.46 1.91 14.12
C THR A 59 -0.23 1.00 14.28
N GLU A 60 0.81 1.46 14.98
CA GLU A 60 1.99 0.64 15.26
C GLU A 60 1.69 -0.59 16.13
N LYS A 61 0.55 -0.57 16.84
CA LYS A 61 0.05 -1.66 17.69
C LYS A 61 -0.62 -2.77 16.88
N ASP A 62 -1.05 -2.49 15.66
CA ASP A 62 -1.49 -3.51 14.70
C ASP A 62 -0.27 -4.34 14.25
N LYS A 63 -0.17 -5.55 14.80
CA LYS A 63 0.88 -6.51 14.45
C LYS A 63 0.60 -7.23 13.14
N ALA A 64 -0.65 -7.25 12.68
CA ALA A 64 -1.05 -7.97 11.48
C ALA A 64 -0.81 -7.14 10.22
N ASN A 65 -1.16 -5.85 10.25
CA ASN A 65 -1.07 -4.98 9.08
C ASN A 65 0.14 -4.02 9.15
N CYS A 66 0.68 -3.68 7.99
CA CYS A 66 1.80 -2.75 7.91
C CYS A 66 1.32 -1.30 8.07
N PRO A 67 1.70 -0.59 9.15
CA PRO A 67 1.27 0.79 9.36
C PRO A 67 1.83 1.73 8.29
N PHE A 68 3.03 1.47 7.76
CA PHE A 68 3.62 2.28 6.70
C PHE A 68 2.80 2.18 5.41
N PHE A 69 2.48 0.95 4.99
CA PHE A 69 1.68 0.73 3.78
C PHE A 69 0.27 1.30 3.91
N ILE A 70 -0.40 1.12 5.06
CA ILE A 70 -1.74 1.71 5.27
C ILE A 70 -1.69 3.24 5.18
N LYS A 71 -0.65 3.87 5.74
CA LYS A 71 -0.54 5.33 5.80
C LYS A 71 -0.11 5.96 4.48
N THR A 72 0.78 5.32 3.71
CA THR A 72 1.42 5.94 2.55
C THR A 72 1.18 5.18 1.24
N GLY A 73 0.62 3.97 1.28
CA GLY A 73 0.57 3.07 0.14
C GLY A 73 1.91 2.47 -0.25
N ALA A 74 2.98 2.73 0.51
CA ALA A 74 4.33 2.26 0.22
C ALA A 74 5.07 1.79 1.48
N CYS A 75 5.88 0.74 1.31
CA CYS A 75 6.66 0.16 2.40
C CYS A 75 8.08 -0.14 1.90
N ARG A 76 9.09 0.21 2.72
CA ARG A 76 10.51 -0.03 2.40
C ARG A 76 10.86 -1.50 2.14
N PHE A 77 10.05 -2.41 2.67
CA PHE A 77 10.26 -3.85 2.53
C PHE A 77 9.50 -4.45 1.34
N GLY A 78 8.58 -3.70 0.72
CA GLY A 78 7.72 -4.20 -0.37
C GLY A 78 7.09 -5.55 -0.01
N ASP A 79 7.10 -6.49 -0.95
CA ASP A 79 6.53 -7.83 -0.76
C ASP A 79 7.27 -8.68 0.29
N ARG A 80 8.47 -8.27 0.71
CA ARG A 80 9.23 -8.94 1.78
C ARG A 80 8.85 -8.43 3.17
N CYS A 81 7.85 -7.56 3.29
CA CYS A 81 7.38 -7.11 4.60
C CYS A 81 6.80 -8.29 5.38
N SER A 82 7.13 -8.37 6.67
CA SER A 82 6.56 -9.39 7.56
C SER A 82 5.11 -9.11 7.96
N ARG A 83 4.61 -7.91 7.64
CA ARG A 83 3.23 -7.47 7.91
C ARG A 83 2.45 -7.39 6.60
N LYS A 84 1.12 -7.52 6.68
CA LYS A 84 0.23 -7.54 5.53
C LYS A 84 0.16 -6.18 4.83
N HIS A 85 0.19 -6.20 3.50
CA HIS A 85 -0.10 -5.07 2.61
C HIS A 85 -1.41 -5.33 1.88
N ASP A 86 -2.48 -4.63 2.28
CA ASP A 86 -3.79 -4.75 1.63
C ASP A 86 -3.90 -3.79 0.46
N HIS A 87 -3.48 -4.25 -0.73
CA HIS A 87 -3.63 -3.49 -1.97
C HIS A 87 -5.11 -3.44 -2.37
N PRO A 88 -5.75 -2.26 -2.34
CA PRO A 88 -7.16 -2.17 -2.68
C PRO A 88 -7.38 -2.43 -4.17
N SER A 89 -8.46 -3.13 -4.51
CA SER A 89 -8.88 -3.33 -5.91
C SER A 89 -9.60 -2.10 -6.49
N SER A 90 -10.05 -1.19 -5.62
CA SER A 90 -10.69 0.09 -5.95
C SER A 90 -10.36 1.10 -4.85
N SER A 91 -10.13 2.36 -5.23
CA SER A 91 -9.87 3.46 -4.30
C SER A 91 -10.16 4.78 -4.98
N SER A 92 -10.43 5.83 -4.20
CA SER A 92 -10.48 7.20 -4.72
C SER A 92 -9.09 7.81 -4.95
N THR A 93 -8.01 7.15 -4.49
CA THR A 93 -6.64 7.63 -4.63
C THR A 93 -5.82 6.72 -5.54
N LEU A 94 -5.27 7.29 -6.60
CA LEU A 94 -4.29 6.67 -7.49
C LEU A 94 -2.87 7.03 -7.05
N MET A 95 -1.97 6.06 -7.04
CA MET A 95 -0.53 6.28 -6.90
C MET A 95 0.16 5.94 -8.22
N VAL A 96 1.04 6.80 -8.71
CA VAL A 96 1.93 6.53 -9.84
C VAL A 96 3.36 6.48 -9.31
N ARG A 97 3.98 5.30 -9.39
CA ARG A 97 5.30 5.06 -8.78
C ARG A 97 6.40 5.83 -9.48
N GLY A 98 7.16 6.62 -8.71
CA GLY A 98 8.36 7.31 -9.20
C GLY A 98 8.15 8.13 -10.48
N MET A 99 6.98 8.75 -10.66
CA MET A 99 6.63 9.52 -11.85
C MET A 99 7.37 10.87 -11.90
N PHE A 100 7.63 11.49 -10.74
CA PHE A 100 8.44 12.70 -10.65
C PHE A 100 9.84 12.35 -10.13
N VAL A 101 10.86 12.47 -10.98
CA VAL A 101 12.25 12.29 -10.56
C VAL A 101 13.07 13.44 -11.09
N THR A 102 13.80 14.10 -10.20
CA THR A 102 14.82 15.09 -10.56
C THR A 102 16.20 14.45 -10.46
N PHE A 103 17.18 15.04 -11.13
CA PHE A 103 18.56 14.57 -11.06
C PHE A 103 19.08 14.55 -9.61
N ALA A 104 18.74 15.57 -8.81
CA ALA A 104 19.06 15.62 -7.38
C ALA A 104 18.48 14.42 -6.59
N MET A 105 17.28 13.95 -6.95
CA MET A 105 16.68 12.77 -6.32
C MET A 105 17.34 11.46 -6.78
N GLU A 106 17.89 11.40 -7.99
CA GLU A 106 18.56 10.22 -8.57
C GLU A 106 19.96 9.98 -7.95
N GLN A 107 20.65 11.05 -7.51
CA GLN A 107 22.04 11.02 -7.06
C GLN A 107 22.36 10.18 -5.81
N SER A 108 21.38 9.63 -5.08
CA SER A 108 21.64 8.70 -3.96
C SER A 108 22.31 7.37 -4.37
N ARG A 109 22.80 7.26 -5.61
CA ARG A 109 23.54 6.11 -6.14
C ARG A 109 25.00 6.43 -6.47
N ARG A 110 25.50 7.64 -6.22
CA ARG A 110 26.90 8.01 -6.48
C ARG A 110 27.70 8.10 -5.18
N ASP A 111 28.89 7.51 -5.23
CA ASP A 111 29.81 7.32 -4.11
C ASP A 111 30.32 8.66 -3.56
N ASP A 112 30.57 8.70 -2.24
CA ASP A 112 30.89 9.86 -1.38
C ASP A 112 32.15 10.69 -1.75
N TYR A 113 32.71 10.50 -2.95
CA TYR A 113 33.94 11.15 -3.44
C TYR A 113 33.70 12.38 -4.32
N ASP A 114 32.45 12.75 -4.59
CA ASP A 114 32.11 13.96 -5.33
C ASP A 114 31.71 15.09 -4.37
N THR A 115 32.71 15.75 -3.79
CA THR A 115 32.55 16.91 -2.90
C THR A 115 31.87 18.11 -3.59
N ASP A 116 31.70 18.09 -4.91
CA ASP A 116 31.05 19.17 -5.69
C ASP A 116 29.57 18.89 -6.00
N ALA A 117 29.12 17.63 -5.90
CA ALA A 117 27.73 17.22 -6.14
C ALA A 117 26.69 17.92 -5.24
N SER A 118 27.13 18.45 -4.10
CA SER A 118 26.29 19.15 -3.12
C SER A 118 26.02 20.62 -3.47
N LEU A 119 26.76 21.19 -4.43
CA LEU A 119 26.71 22.61 -4.78
C LEU A 119 25.92 22.92 -6.07
N GLU A 120 25.42 21.90 -6.78
CA GLU A 120 24.87 22.09 -8.14
C GLU A 120 23.35 22.30 -8.24
N TYR A 121 22.58 22.27 -7.15
CA TYR A 121 21.13 22.51 -7.24
C TYR A 121 20.64 23.45 -6.16
N SER A 122 20.19 24.63 -6.59
CA SER A 122 19.49 25.53 -5.68
C SER A 122 18.07 25.00 -5.43
N GLU A 123 17.53 25.26 -4.23
CA GLU A 123 16.13 24.94 -3.91
C GLU A 123 15.15 25.54 -4.96
N ASP A 124 15.54 26.66 -5.57
CA ASP A 124 14.80 27.34 -6.63
C ASP A 124 14.72 26.53 -7.93
N GLU A 125 15.78 25.83 -8.33
CA GLU A 125 15.77 24.96 -9.52
C GLU A 125 14.90 23.74 -9.30
N MET A 126 14.97 23.12 -8.11
CA MET A 126 14.09 22.00 -7.75
C MET A 126 12.62 22.43 -7.79
N ARG A 127 12.33 23.62 -7.26
CA ARG A 127 10.99 24.21 -7.28
C ARG A 127 10.53 24.47 -8.71
N GLN A 128 11.39 25.01 -9.57
CA GLN A 128 11.06 25.28 -10.97
C GLN A 128 10.75 23.98 -11.74
N GLN A 129 11.58 22.94 -11.58
CA GLN A 129 11.34 21.62 -12.17
C GLN A 129 10.02 21.00 -11.68
N PHE A 130 9.70 21.18 -10.40
CA PHE A 130 8.42 20.73 -9.86
C PHE A 130 7.23 21.49 -10.46
N LEU A 131 7.34 22.81 -10.63
CA LEU A 131 6.28 23.62 -11.24
C LEU A 131 6.03 23.21 -12.69
N GLU A 132 7.09 23.03 -13.48
CA GLU A 132 6.99 22.56 -14.86
C GLU A 132 6.33 21.18 -14.94
N PHE A 133 6.74 20.25 -14.07
CA PHE A 133 6.10 18.95 -13.93
C PHE A 133 4.61 19.08 -13.56
N TYR A 134 4.30 19.92 -12.58
CA TYR A 134 2.94 20.10 -12.09
C TYR A 134 2.01 20.66 -13.17
N ASP A 135 2.48 21.65 -13.92
CA ASP A 135 1.72 22.31 -14.99
C ASP A 135 1.52 21.39 -16.20
N ASP A 136 2.46 20.49 -16.49
CA ASP A 136 2.30 19.47 -17.55
C ASP A 136 1.36 18.34 -17.12
N VAL A 137 1.49 17.85 -15.89
CA VAL A 137 0.87 16.59 -15.46
C VAL A 137 -0.52 16.77 -14.85
N LEU A 138 -0.77 17.83 -14.09
CA LEU A 138 -2.07 17.99 -13.43
C LEU A 138 -3.24 18.12 -14.44
N PRO A 139 -3.13 18.87 -15.54
CA PRO A 139 -4.22 18.95 -16.53
C PRO A 139 -4.57 17.59 -17.12
N GLU A 140 -3.58 16.74 -17.38
CA GLU A 140 -3.80 15.38 -17.87
C GLU A 140 -4.67 14.57 -16.90
N PHE A 141 -4.33 14.56 -15.61
CA PHE A 141 -5.15 13.85 -14.62
C PHE A 141 -6.55 14.45 -14.43
N ARG A 142 -6.71 15.76 -14.65
CA ARG A 142 -8.04 16.39 -14.65
C ARG A 142 -8.93 15.93 -15.81
N ASN A 143 -8.36 15.42 -16.90
CA ASN A 143 -9.13 14.84 -18.00
C ASN A 143 -9.82 13.52 -17.60
N ALA A 144 -9.27 12.79 -16.63
CA ALA A 144 -9.87 11.54 -16.12
C ALA A 144 -10.98 11.78 -15.08
N GLY A 145 -10.96 12.92 -14.39
CA GLY A 145 -11.97 13.25 -13.39
C GLY A 145 -11.60 14.44 -12.50
N LYS A 146 -12.46 14.74 -11.53
CA LYS A 146 -12.26 15.84 -10.59
C LYS A 146 -11.19 15.49 -9.56
N VAL A 147 -9.99 16.06 -9.72
CA VAL A 147 -8.87 15.92 -8.77
C VAL A 147 -9.14 16.74 -7.51
N VAL A 148 -9.22 16.07 -6.37
CA VAL A 148 -9.38 16.64 -5.02
C VAL A 148 -8.04 16.93 -4.37
N GLN A 149 -7.05 16.05 -4.55
CA GLN A 149 -5.69 16.24 -4.07
C GLN A 149 -4.69 15.75 -5.12
N PHE A 150 -3.61 16.52 -5.27
CA PHE A 150 -2.45 16.15 -6.07
C PHE A 150 -1.22 16.34 -5.19
N LYS A 151 -0.47 15.26 -4.93
CA LYS A 151 0.71 15.29 -4.06
C LYS A 151 1.86 14.52 -4.67
N VAL A 152 3.07 14.98 -4.44
CA VAL A 152 4.28 14.34 -4.93
C VAL A 152 5.23 14.12 -3.76
N SER A 153 5.74 12.91 -3.64
CA SER A 153 6.71 12.54 -2.61
C SER A 153 8.12 12.97 -3.01
N CYS A 154 8.68 13.93 -2.29
CA CYS A 154 10.07 14.37 -2.44
C CYS A 154 11.06 13.54 -1.58
N ASN A 155 10.71 12.30 -1.24
CA ASN A 155 11.57 11.42 -0.43
C ASN A 155 12.79 10.93 -1.23
N PHE A 156 13.90 10.65 -0.55
CA PHE A 156 15.05 10.00 -1.15
C PHE A 156 14.89 8.48 -1.19
N GLU A 157 14.14 7.86 -0.28
CA GLU A 157 14.08 6.41 -0.23
C GLU A 157 13.33 5.81 -1.44
N PRO A 158 13.85 4.74 -2.08
CA PRO A 158 13.30 4.22 -3.34
C PRO A 158 11.81 3.83 -3.32
N HIS A 159 11.27 3.50 -2.15
CA HIS A 159 9.86 3.08 -2.01
C HIS A 159 8.87 4.26 -2.03
N LEU A 160 9.32 5.48 -1.74
CA LEU A 160 8.51 6.70 -1.72
C LEU A 160 8.94 7.71 -2.79
N ARG A 161 10.22 7.69 -3.19
CA ARG A 161 10.83 8.65 -4.09
C ARG A 161 9.99 8.86 -5.35
N GLY A 162 9.54 10.10 -5.53
CA GLY A 162 8.86 10.52 -6.76
C GLY A 162 7.47 9.94 -6.95
N ASN A 163 6.90 9.26 -5.94
CA ASN A 163 5.53 8.78 -6.03
C ASN A 163 4.58 9.97 -6.13
N VAL A 164 3.71 9.93 -7.14
CA VAL A 164 2.66 10.92 -7.35
C VAL A 164 1.35 10.31 -6.91
N TYR A 165 0.62 11.02 -6.04
CA TYR A 165 -0.68 10.61 -5.56
C TYR A 165 -1.75 11.57 -6.05
N VAL A 166 -2.78 11.02 -6.68
CA VAL A 166 -3.91 11.76 -7.23
C VAL A 166 -5.19 11.22 -6.61
N GLN A 167 -5.83 12.01 -5.77
CA GLN A 167 -7.13 11.68 -5.20
C GLN A 167 -8.22 12.30 -6.04
N TYR A 168 -9.18 11.49 -6.48
CA TYR A 168 -10.38 11.89 -7.20
C TYR A 168 -11.57 12.04 -6.26
N GLU A 169 -12.64 12.66 -6.74
CA GLU A 169 -13.90 12.79 -6.01
C GLU A 169 -14.61 11.45 -5.84
N THR A 170 -14.43 10.52 -6.80
CA THR A 170 -15.06 9.20 -6.81
C THR A 170 -14.07 8.09 -7.18
N GLU A 171 -14.36 6.85 -6.78
CA GLU A 171 -13.56 5.68 -7.15
C GLU A 171 -13.62 5.39 -8.65
N ASP A 172 -14.77 5.64 -9.30
CA ASP A 172 -14.93 5.44 -10.74
C ASP A 172 -13.99 6.35 -11.55
N GLN A 173 -13.88 7.63 -11.19
CA GLN A 173 -12.92 8.55 -11.82
C GLN A 173 -11.47 8.09 -11.63
N CYS A 174 -11.14 7.56 -10.44
CA CYS A 174 -9.82 7.00 -10.17
C CYS A 174 -9.54 5.76 -11.03
N LYS A 175 -10.56 4.92 -11.24
CA LYS A 175 -10.49 3.74 -12.11
C LYS A 175 -10.31 4.13 -13.57
N GLU A 176 -11.03 5.15 -14.06
CA GLU A 176 -10.81 5.71 -15.40
C GLU A 176 -9.37 6.22 -15.55
N ALA A 177 -8.86 6.97 -14.56
CA ALA A 177 -7.47 7.41 -14.55
C ALA A 177 -6.48 6.24 -14.60
N PHE A 178 -6.72 5.18 -13.82
CA PHE A 178 -5.89 3.97 -13.89
C PHE A 178 -5.85 3.39 -15.30
N MET A 179 -7.01 3.25 -15.96
CA MET A 179 -7.07 2.74 -17.33
C MET A 179 -6.39 3.67 -18.34
N MET A 180 -6.51 4.98 -18.15
CA MET A 180 -5.92 5.99 -19.03
C MET A 180 -4.40 6.05 -18.91
N PHE A 181 -3.83 5.92 -17.71
CA PHE A 181 -2.40 6.22 -17.48
C PHE A 181 -1.52 5.00 -17.28
N ASN A 182 -2.06 3.88 -16.77
CA ASN A 182 -1.23 2.71 -16.48
C ASN A 182 -0.60 2.15 -17.77
N GLY A 183 0.72 2.01 -17.79
CA GLY A 183 1.47 1.53 -18.94
C GLY A 183 1.78 2.58 -20.01
N ARG A 184 1.30 3.83 -19.89
CA ARG A 184 1.72 4.93 -20.77
C ARG A 184 3.15 5.36 -20.48
N TRP A 185 3.74 6.12 -21.39
CA TRP A 185 5.09 6.65 -21.25
C TRP A 185 5.08 8.14 -20.90
N TYR A 186 5.95 8.53 -19.98
CA TYR A 186 6.21 9.91 -19.59
C TYR A 186 7.70 10.07 -19.29
N ALA A 187 8.33 11.10 -19.83
CA ALA A 187 9.76 11.40 -19.62
C ALA A 187 10.70 10.17 -19.77
N GLY A 188 10.45 9.32 -20.77
CA GLY A 188 11.27 8.13 -21.03
C GLY A 188 11.06 6.96 -20.07
N ARG A 189 10.03 6.99 -19.22
CA ARG A 189 9.66 5.90 -18.30
C ARG A 189 8.22 5.47 -18.49
N GLN A 190 7.96 4.18 -18.31
CA GLN A 190 6.61 3.67 -18.29
C GLN A 190 5.96 3.94 -16.93
N LEU A 191 4.75 4.50 -16.95
CA LEU A 191 3.95 4.79 -15.76
C LEU A 191 3.40 3.50 -15.17
N GLN A 192 3.69 3.28 -13.88
CA GLN A 192 3.13 2.19 -13.10
C GLN A 192 2.13 2.77 -12.11
N CYS A 193 0.84 2.59 -12.40
CA CYS A 193 -0.24 3.05 -11.55
C CYS A 193 -0.71 1.94 -10.61
N GLU A 194 -1.10 2.31 -9.39
CA GLU A 194 -1.68 1.42 -8.39
C GLU A 194 -2.76 2.17 -7.60
N PHE A 195 -3.82 1.46 -7.19
CA PHE A 195 -4.77 2.04 -6.23
C PHE A 195 -4.12 2.13 -4.86
N SER A 196 -4.21 3.32 -4.26
CA SER A 196 -3.58 3.63 -2.97
C SER A 196 -4.60 3.53 -1.83
N PRO A 197 -4.25 2.96 -0.67
CA PRO A 197 -5.12 2.98 0.51
C PRO A 197 -5.20 4.36 1.17
N VAL A 198 -4.41 5.34 0.70
CA VAL A 198 -4.31 6.66 1.33
C VAL A 198 -5.60 7.45 1.14
N THR A 199 -6.31 7.66 2.24
CA THR A 199 -7.52 8.50 2.30
C THR A 199 -7.35 9.69 3.25
N LYS A 200 -6.42 9.61 4.21
CA LYS A 200 -6.18 10.61 5.25
C LYS A 200 -4.77 11.19 5.13
N TRP A 201 -4.67 12.36 4.51
CA TRP A 201 -3.37 13.01 4.23
C TRP A 201 -2.60 13.46 5.47
N LYS A 202 -3.30 13.86 6.54
CA LYS A 202 -2.64 14.30 7.78
C LYS A 202 -1.73 13.22 8.38
N THR A 203 -2.08 11.95 8.22
CA THR A 203 -1.30 10.83 8.75
C THR A 203 -0.28 10.28 7.75
N ALA A 204 -0.35 10.73 6.49
CA ALA A 204 0.50 10.29 5.39
C ALA A 204 1.69 11.23 5.14
N ILE A 205 1.56 12.50 5.54
CA ILE A 205 2.58 13.54 5.38
C ILE A 205 3.44 13.59 6.64
N CYS A 206 4.76 13.68 6.48
CA CYS A 206 5.69 13.85 7.59
C CYS A 206 5.39 15.14 8.36
N ASP A 207 5.30 15.06 9.69
CA ASP A 207 4.98 16.21 10.56
C ASP A 207 5.96 17.39 10.39
N LEU A 208 7.21 17.11 10.02
CA LEU A 208 8.25 18.12 9.73
C LEU A 208 7.85 19.08 8.60
N LEU A 209 7.04 18.63 7.64
CA LEU A 209 6.57 19.45 6.52
C LEU A 209 5.30 20.24 6.85
N LEU A 210 4.59 19.89 7.93
CA LEU A 210 3.39 20.59 8.38
C LEU A 210 3.70 21.74 9.36
N HIS A 211 4.89 21.72 9.98
CA HIS A 211 5.33 22.76 10.93
C HIS A 211 6.81 23.15 10.70
N PRO A 212 7.10 24.11 9.80
CA PRO A 212 8.46 24.59 9.52
C PRO A 212 9.15 25.30 10.71
N GLN A 213 8.46 25.55 11.81
CA GLN A 213 8.91 26.41 12.92
C GLN A 213 9.45 25.65 14.15
N ARG A 214 9.98 24.43 13.97
CA ARG A 214 10.76 23.75 15.02
C ARG A 214 12.16 23.41 14.52
N GLN A 215 12.94 24.44 14.22
CA GLN A 215 14.40 24.46 14.35
C GLN A 215 14.78 25.72 15.12
#